data_AF-A0A2V7YG29-F1
#
_entry.id   AF-A0A2V7YG29-F1
#
_cell.length_a   1.000
_cell.length_b   1.000
_cell.length_c   1.000
_cell.angle_alpha   90.00
_cell.angle_beta   90.00
_cell.angle_gamma   90.00
#
_symmetry.space_group_name_H-M   'P 1'
#
loop_
_entity.id
_entity.type
_entity.pdbx_description
1 polymer ?
#
loop_
_entity_poly.entity_id
_entity_poly.type
_entity_poly.pdbx_seq_one_letter_code
_entity_poly.pdbx_strand_id
1 'polypeptide(L)' 'FVQNITPVMLPPRDADAPNPKPNAAFLYQQDAPSCSDCGSIMVRNGACYKCLNCGSTSGCS' A
#
# COMPACT_ATOMS: atom_id res chain seq x y z
N PHE A 1 13.94 18.61 39.80
CA PHE A 1 12.59 19.23 39.75
C PHE A 1 12.58 20.62 39.08
N VAL A 2 13.54 20.99 38.23
CA VAL A 2 13.26 22.03 37.22
C VAL A 2 14.20 21.83 36.02
N GLN A 3 13.58 21.52 34.88
CA GLN A 3 13.95 21.84 33.48
C GLN A 3 15.34 21.40 32.97
N ASN A 4 15.50 20.31 32.20
CA ASN A 4 15.13 20.14 30.78
C ASN A 4 15.75 21.18 29.83
N ILE A 5 16.87 20.86 29.17
CA ILE A 5 17.13 21.17 27.74
C ILE A 5 18.34 20.38 27.24
N THR A 6 18.09 19.42 26.35
CA THR A 6 19.09 18.78 25.48
C THR A 6 19.59 19.79 24.43
N PRO A 7 20.86 19.74 24.03
CA PRO A 7 21.19 19.95 22.62
C PRO A 7 21.38 18.57 22.01
N VAL A 8 20.35 18.15 21.29
CA VAL A 8 20.27 16.88 20.57
C VAL A 8 21.49 16.72 19.65
N MET A 9 22.14 15.56 19.81
CA MET A 9 23.15 14.99 18.93
C MET A 9 22.66 14.96 17.47
N LEU A 10 23.25 15.77 16.59
CA LEU A 10 23.00 15.72 15.14
C LEU A 10 24.12 14.91 14.46
N PRO A 11 23.81 13.76 13.84
CA PRO A 11 24.76 13.07 12.97
C PRO A 11 24.99 13.84 11.65
N PRO A 12 26.19 13.74 11.04
CA PRO A 12 26.59 14.51 9.87
C PRO A 12 25.86 14.13 8.57
N ARG A 13 25.78 15.17 7.74
CA ARG A 13 25.10 15.44 6.47
C ARG A 13 25.44 14.58 5.24
N ASP A 14 25.50 13.25 5.37
CA ASP A 14 25.78 12.36 4.22
C ASP A 14 24.75 11.23 4.01
N ALA A 15 23.48 11.48 4.33
CA ALA A 15 22.38 10.53 4.13
C ALA A 15 21.68 10.67 2.76
N ASP A 16 22.28 11.34 1.78
CA ASP A 16 21.80 11.39 0.39
C ASP A 16 22.13 10.10 -0.39
N ALA A 17 21.94 8.94 0.24
CA ALA A 17 21.80 7.71 -0.53
C ALA A 17 20.50 7.82 -1.33
N PRO A 18 20.50 7.64 -2.66
CA PRO A 18 19.27 7.45 -3.40
C PRO A 18 18.62 6.20 -2.83
N ASN A 19 17.61 6.38 -1.97
CA ASN A 19 16.74 5.28 -1.58
C ASN A 19 16.24 4.70 -2.90
N PRO A 20 16.60 3.45 -3.28
CA PRO A 20 15.96 2.82 -4.40
C PRO A 20 14.54 2.62 -3.93
N LYS A 21 13.67 3.61 -4.20
CA LYS A 21 12.24 3.47 -4.06
C LYS A 21 11.97 2.17 -4.80
N PRO A 22 11.62 1.07 -4.12
CA PRO A 22 11.28 -0.13 -4.84
C PRO A 22 10.16 0.35 -5.73
N ASN A 23 10.39 0.30 -7.04
CA ASN A 23 9.36 0.65 -8.00
C ASN A 23 8.20 -0.24 -7.60
N ALA A 24 7.21 0.35 -6.94
CA ALA A 24 6.02 -0.31 -6.43
C ALA A 24 5.11 -0.65 -7.63
N ALA A 25 5.73 -1.07 -8.74
CA ALA A 25 5.12 -1.46 -9.98
C ALA A 25 4.27 -2.71 -9.81
N PHE A 26 4.39 -3.44 -8.69
CA PHE A 26 3.58 -4.61 -8.39
C PHE A 26 3.27 -4.74 -6.91
N LEU A 27 2.73 -3.69 -6.27
CA LEU A 27 1.82 -3.93 -5.14
C LEU A 27 0.52 -4.50 -5.73
N TYR A 28 0.55 -5.74 -6.20
CA TYR A 28 -0.67 -6.50 -6.42
C TYR A 28 -1.38 -6.51 -5.08
N GLN A 29 -2.46 -5.73 -5.01
CA GLN A 29 -3.33 -5.54 -3.87
C GLN A 29 -3.48 -6.88 -3.13
N GLN A 30 -2.73 -7.06 -2.04
CA GLN A 30 -2.67 -8.32 -1.29
C GLN A 30 -4.04 -8.68 -0.68
N ASP A 31 -4.97 -7.72 -0.71
CA ASP A 31 -6.36 -7.81 -0.26
C ASP A 31 -7.38 -7.95 -1.40
N ALA A 32 -7.00 -8.49 -2.57
CA ALA A 32 -7.99 -8.79 -3.60
C ALA A 32 -8.75 -10.09 -3.23
N PRO A 33 -10.01 -10.02 -2.73
CA PRO A 33 -10.76 -11.23 -2.40
C PRO A 33 -10.98 -12.08 -3.65
N SER A 34 -11.00 -13.39 -3.46
CA SER A 34 -11.51 -14.29 -4.49
C SER A 34 -13.01 -14.02 -4.68
N CYS A 35 -13.45 -14.08 -5.93
CA CYS A 35 -14.85 -13.87 -6.28
C CYS A 35 -15.71 -14.95 -5.61
N SER A 36 -16.73 -14.57 -4.83
CA SER A 36 -17.60 -15.54 -4.13
C SER A 36 -18.41 -16.41 -5.09
N ASP A 37 -18.70 -15.92 -6.30
CA ASP A 37 -19.48 -16.65 -7.30
C ASP A 37 -18.64 -17.62 -8.14
N CYS A 38 -17.38 -17.29 -8.43
CA CYS A 38 -16.58 -18.04 -9.42
C CYS A 38 -15.12 -18.30 -9.01
N GLY A 39 -14.72 -17.96 -7.77
CA GLY A 39 -13.40 -18.25 -7.19
C GLY A 39 -12.21 -17.51 -7.81
N SER A 40 -12.43 -16.76 -8.88
CA SER A 40 -11.39 -16.02 -9.60
C SER A 40 -10.92 -14.79 -8.82
N ILE A 41 -9.66 -14.41 -9.00
CA ILE A 41 -9.12 -13.18 -8.39
C ILE A 41 -9.81 -11.96 -8.99
N MET A 42 -10.42 -11.15 -8.12
CA MET A 42 -11.07 -9.90 -8.52
C MET A 42 -10.04 -8.78 -8.67
N VAL A 43 -10.31 -7.81 -9.55
CA VAL A 43 -9.42 -6.67 -9.81
C VAL A 43 -10.11 -5.39 -9.36
N ARG A 44 -9.38 -4.52 -8.65
CA ARG A 44 -9.87 -3.21 -8.23
C ARG A 44 -10.20 -2.35 -9.46
N ASN A 45 -11.43 -1.84 -9.54
CA ASN A 45 -11.91 -0.94 -10.57
C ASN A 45 -12.49 0.31 -9.90
N GLY A 46 -11.61 1.20 -9.44
CA GLY A 46 -11.97 2.38 -8.65
C GLY A 46 -12.21 2.03 -7.18
N ALA A 47 -13.42 2.33 -6.69
CA ALA A 47 -13.85 2.00 -5.33
C ALA A 47 -14.25 0.52 -5.18
N CYS A 48 -14.68 -0.13 -6.27
CA CYS A 48 -15.13 -1.52 -6.25
C CYS A 48 -14.04 -2.51 -6.67
N TYR A 49 -14.30 -3.79 -6.45
CA TYR A 49 -13.65 -4.90 -7.13
C TYR A 49 -14.56 -5.47 -8.20
N LYS A 50 -14.03 -5.78 -9.38
CA LYS A 50 -14.75 -6.49 -10.44
C LYS A 50 -14.06 -7.81 -10.78
N CYS A 51 -14.85 -8.86 -10.97
CA CYS A 51 -14.37 -10.12 -11.48
C CYS A 51 -14.28 -10.07 -13.00
N LEU A 52 -13.11 -10.42 -13.56
CA LEU A 52 -12.90 -10.47 -15.01
C LEU A 52 -13.46 -11.74 -15.67
N ASN A 53 -13.77 -12.78 -14.89
CA ASN A 53 -14.25 -14.06 -15.41
C ASN A 53 -15.78 -14.15 -15.40
N CYS A 54 -16.43 -13.69 -14.32
CA CYS A 54 -17.89 -13.79 -14.17
C CYS A 54 -18.60 -12.43 -14.10
N GLY A 55 -17.88 -11.31 -14.06
CA GLY A 55 -18.48 -9.97 -14.08
C GLY A 55 -19.05 -9.49 -12.73
N SER A 56 -19.03 -10.31 -11.68
CA SER A 56 -19.47 -9.91 -10.34
C SER A 56 -18.68 -8.70 -9.82
N THR A 57 -19.37 -7.78 -9.15
CA THR A 57 -18.78 -6.60 -8.53
C THR A 57 -19.03 -6.60 -7.03
N SER A 58 -18.04 -6.21 -6.24
CA SER A 58 -18.15 -6.14 -4.77
C SER A 58 -17.52 -4.85 -4.25
N GLY A 59 -18.14 -4.26 -3.22
CA GLY A 59 -17.61 -3.06 -2.55
C GLY A 59 -17.79 -1.74 -3.31
N CYS A 60 -18.84 -1.61 -4.13
CA CYS A 60 -19.21 -0.31 -4.70
C CYS A 60 -19.93 0.54 -3.65
N SER A 61 -19.33 1.69 -3.30
CA SER A 61 -19.91 2.73 -2.44
C SER A 61 -20.88 3.63 -3.21
#